data_AF-A0A439P0K4-F1
#
_entry.id   AF-A0A439P0K4-F1
#
_cell.length_a   1.000
_cell.length_b   1.000
_cell.length_c   1.000
_cell.angle_alpha   90.00
_cell.angle_beta   90.00
_cell.angle_gamma   90.00
#
_symmetry.space_group_name_H-M   'P 1'
#
loop_
_entity.id
_entity.type
_entity.pdbx_description
1 polymer ?
#
loop_
_entity_poly.entity_id
_entity_poly.type
_entity_poly.pdbx_seq_one_letter_code
_entity_poly.pdbx_strand_id
1 'polypeptide(L)'
;MHDQSKQLTKTITQRKRRNIDVDLIAVVAAVSEREPCVLTVGQRDSLPSGPFELSHRSLQSGLRDWVEQQTGHPLGYIEQLYTFGDRDRIIAGREQRNISISYLALTRQDAMTASRKSRWRSWYDYFPWEDHRAGVPEALDLLRRRLVTWAKGAENAAARRERRQRAAIAFAFDDRPWNEELTLQRYELLYEAALVEEAGAEPEAAPAAFASGRAMVADHRRILATGIARLRSKIKYRPVVFELMRPTFTLLQLQRAVEALAGRLINKPNFRRLVEQQELVEETGETSLDTGGRPAKLYRFRRAVLDNSAVVLGTKLPLARA
;
A
#
# COMPACT_ATOMS: atom_id res chain seq x y z
N MET A 1 -50.33 42.14 -2.92
CA MET A 1 -48.85 42.27 -2.82
C MET A 1 -48.26 41.64 -1.54
N HIS A 2 -48.87 40.58 -0.98
CA HIS A 2 -48.38 39.96 0.27
C HIS A 2 -48.13 38.44 0.14
N ASP A 3 -48.12 37.90 -1.08
CA ASP A 3 -48.09 36.45 -1.30
C ASP A 3 -46.86 35.94 -2.09
N GLN A 4 -46.08 36.83 -2.72
CA GLN A 4 -44.82 36.44 -3.39
C GLN A 4 -43.63 36.31 -2.42
N SER A 5 -43.66 37.00 -1.28
CA SER A 5 -42.59 36.95 -0.26
C SER A 5 -42.64 35.71 0.64
N LYS A 6 -43.75 34.94 0.64
CA LYS A 6 -43.82 33.63 1.32
C LYS A 6 -43.44 32.45 0.41
N GLN A 7 -43.51 32.61 -0.91
CA GLN A 7 -43.08 31.58 -1.86
C GLN A 7 -41.56 31.55 -2.07
N LEU A 8 -40.87 32.69 -1.95
CA LEU A 8 -39.40 32.73 -2.00
C LEU A 8 -38.72 32.09 -0.77
N THR A 9 -39.39 32.09 0.39
CA THR A 9 -38.86 31.49 1.63
C THR A 9 -39.12 29.98 1.74
N LYS A 10 -40.04 29.43 0.93
CA LYS A 10 -40.36 27.99 0.92
C LYS A 10 -39.46 27.15 0.01
N THR A 11 -38.71 27.76 -0.91
CA THR A 11 -37.81 27.03 -1.83
C THR A 11 -36.41 26.81 -1.25
N ILE A 12 -36.07 27.43 -0.13
CA ILE A 12 -34.76 27.24 0.55
C ILE A 12 -34.81 26.06 1.54
N THR A 13 -36.01 25.58 1.89
CA THR A 13 -36.22 24.59 2.97
C THR A 13 -36.52 23.20 2.42
N GLN A 14 -35.64 22.66 1.56
CA GLN A 14 -35.54 21.19 1.34
C GLN A 14 -34.30 20.75 0.55
N ARG A 15 -33.16 21.45 0.67
CA ARG A 15 -31.88 20.78 0.42
C ARG A 15 -31.61 19.89 1.64
N LYS A 16 -32.00 18.61 1.59
CA LYS A 16 -31.51 17.56 2.51
C LYS A 16 -30.00 17.79 2.59
N ARG A 17 -29.48 18.38 3.68
CA ARG A 17 -28.04 18.59 3.85
C ARG A 17 -27.44 17.20 3.93
N ARG A 18 -27.00 16.67 2.78
CA ARG A 18 -26.22 15.43 2.71
C ARG A 18 -24.89 15.77 3.37
N ASN A 19 -24.71 15.38 4.62
CA ASN A 19 -23.42 15.47 5.28
C ASN A 19 -22.45 14.58 4.49
N ILE A 20 -21.34 15.19 4.06
CA ILE A 20 -20.20 14.50 3.49
C ILE A 20 -19.22 14.39 4.64
N ASP A 21 -18.92 13.17 5.05
CA ASP A 21 -17.90 12.90 6.05
C ASP A 21 -16.57 12.67 5.30
N VAL A 22 -15.50 13.24 5.83
CA VAL A 22 -14.16 13.08 5.25
C VAL A 22 -13.32 12.33 6.28
N ASP A 23 -12.87 11.13 5.93
CA ASP A 23 -11.98 10.33 6.76
C ASP A 23 -10.55 10.38 6.23
N LEU A 24 -9.59 10.44 7.15
CA LEU A 24 -8.17 10.33 6.88
C LEU A 24 -7.73 8.91 7.20
N ILE A 25 -7.04 8.23 6.28
CA ILE A 25 -6.59 6.84 6.45
C ILE A 25 -5.10 6.72 6.16
N ALA A 26 -4.35 6.05 7.04
CA ALA A 26 -2.91 5.87 6.90
C ALA A 26 -2.53 4.41 6.63
N VAL A 27 -1.83 4.18 5.52
CA VAL A 27 -1.00 2.98 5.32
C VAL A 27 0.35 3.26 5.95
N VAL A 28 0.55 2.85 7.20
CA VAL A 28 1.85 3.00 7.88
C VAL A 28 2.66 1.73 7.65
N ALA A 29 3.67 1.82 6.79
CA ALA A 29 4.53 0.69 6.43
C ALA A 29 5.89 0.76 7.13
N ALA A 30 6.40 -0.40 7.49
CA ALA A 30 7.74 -0.62 8.02
C ALA A 30 8.33 -1.89 7.41
N VAL A 31 9.62 -2.13 7.61
CA VAL A 31 10.25 -3.40 7.25
C VAL A 31 10.91 -3.97 8.50
N SER A 32 10.40 -5.10 8.98
CA SER A 32 11.10 -5.98 9.90
C SER A 32 12.17 -6.77 9.12
N GLU A 33 13.20 -7.31 9.77
CA GLU A 33 14.44 -7.82 9.14
C GLU A 33 14.26 -8.69 7.88
N ARG A 34 13.12 -9.37 7.75
CA ARG A 34 12.76 -10.15 6.56
C ARG A 34 11.35 -9.89 6.05
N GLU A 35 10.57 -9.02 6.65
CA GLU A 35 9.15 -8.90 6.33
C GLU A 35 8.71 -7.44 6.21
N PRO A 36 8.01 -7.09 5.12
CA PRO A 36 7.32 -5.83 5.03
C PRO A 36 6.05 -5.87 5.90
N CYS A 37 5.90 -4.89 6.77
CA CYS A 37 4.82 -4.84 7.73
C CYS A 37 3.95 -3.60 7.52
N VAL A 38 2.67 -3.74 7.84
CA VAL A 38 1.72 -2.63 7.97
C VAL A 38 1.24 -2.55 9.42
N LEU A 39 1.06 -1.33 9.90
CA LEU A 39 0.45 -1.05 11.20
C LEU A 39 -1.07 -1.17 11.11
N THR A 40 -1.65 -1.95 12.01
CA THR A 40 -3.10 -2.16 12.11
C THR A 40 -3.58 -1.86 13.52
N VAL A 41 -4.86 -1.52 13.65
CA VAL A 41 -5.55 -1.26 14.92
C VAL A 41 -6.85 -2.05 15.00
N GLY A 42 -7.38 -2.23 16.21
CA GLY A 42 -8.63 -2.94 16.45
C GLY A 42 -8.55 -4.46 16.29
N GLN A 43 -9.70 -5.14 16.38
CA GLN A 43 -9.79 -6.62 16.35
C GLN A 43 -9.94 -7.20 14.95
N ARG A 44 -10.51 -6.44 14.00
CA ARG A 44 -10.71 -6.84 12.59
C ARG A 44 -9.64 -6.26 11.66
N ASP A 45 -8.45 -5.99 12.20
CA ASP A 45 -7.31 -5.37 11.53
C ASP A 45 -7.71 -4.22 10.58
N SER A 46 -7.83 -3.00 11.11
CA SER A 46 -8.05 -1.80 10.29
C SER A 46 -6.77 -0.97 10.19
N LEU A 47 -6.55 -0.32 9.06
CA LEU A 47 -5.60 0.80 8.97
C LEU A 47 -5.95 1.91 9.98
N PRO A 48 -4.96 2.58 10.60
CA PRO A 48 -5.18 3.77 11.41
C PRO A 48 -5.96 4.84 10.63
N SER A 49 -7.03 5.35 11.21
CA SER A 49 -7.95 6.25 10.51
C SER A 49 -8.82 7.07 11.45
N GLY A 50 -9.28 8.24 11.02
CA GLY A 50 -10.27 9.03 11.74
C GLY A 50 -10.81 10.21 10.93
N PRO A 51 -11.88 10.87 11.40
CA PRO A 51 -12.50 11.98 10.69
C PRO A 51 -11.58 13.20 10.59
N PHE A 52 -11.72 13.97 9.52
CA PHE A 52 -11.08 15.27 9.40
C PHE A 52 -11.87 16.32 10.21
N GLU A 53 -11.34 16.64 11.39
CA GLU A 53 -11.93 17.60 12.33
C GLU A 53 -11.54 19.06 12.07
N LEU A 54 -12.38 20.00 12.54
CA LEU A 54 -12.15 21.45 12.45
C LEU A 54 -10.91 21.92 13.23
N SER A 55 -10.48 21.14 14.23
CA SER A 55 -9.29 21.39 15.05
C SER A 55 -7.99 21.17 14.26
N HIS A 56 -8.02 20.38 13.18
CA HIS A 56 -6.83 20.05 12.41
C HIS A 56 -6.40 21.21 11.53
N ARG A 57 -5.13 21.63 11.65
CA ARG A 57 -4.53 22.66 10.79
C ARG A 57 -4.55 22.27 9.30
N SER A 58 -4.40 21.00 8.99
CA SER A 58 -4.32 20.45 7.63
C SER A 58 -4.72 18.97 7.63
N LEU A 59 -4.98 18.41 6.45
CA LEU A 59 -5.22 16.97 6.30
C LEU A 59 -4.04 16.14 6.83
N GLN A 60 -2.81 16.57 6.56
CA GLN A 60 -1.61 15.87 7.03
C GLN A 60 -1.44 15.94 8.55
N SER A 61 -1.75 17.09 9.19
CA SER A 61 -1.68 17.18 10.64
C SER A 61 -2.73 16.31 11.29
N GLY A 62 -3.98 16.33 10.81
CA GLY A 62 -5.03 15.46 11.35
C GLY A 62 -4.71 13.97 11.20
N LEU A 63 -4.08 13.57 10.09
CA LEU A 63 -3.62 12.19 9.92
C LEU A 63 -2.55 11.83 10.98
N ARG A 64 -1.57 12.72 11.20
CA ARG A 64 -0.52 12.52 12.20
C ARG A 64 -1.13 12.37 13.60
N ASP A 65 -2.05 13.28 13.95
CA ASP A 65 -2.74 13.29 15.24
C ASP A 65 -3.47 11.96 15.48
N TRP A 66 -4.25 11.49 14.49
CA TRP A 66 -4.96 10.21 14.59
C TRP A 66 -4.02 9.01 14.72
N VAL A 67 -2.98 8.95 13.90
CA VAL A 67 -2.03 7.82 13.96
C VAL A 67 -1.30 7.79 15.29
N GLU A 68 -0.82 8.94 15.77
CA GLU A 68 -0.11 9.03 17.05
C GLU A 68 -1.05 8.68 18.22
N GLN A 69 -2.29 9.17 18.22
CA GLN A 69 -3.27 8.86 19.26
C GLN A 69 -3.64 7.36 19.30
N GLN A 70 -3.83 6.74 18.13
CA GLN A 70 -4.27 5.34 18.04
C GLN A 70 -3.14 4.34 18.27
N THR A 71 -1.91 4.71 17.90
CA THR A 71 -0.81 3.75 17.81
C THR A 71 0.38 4.10 18.69
N GLY A 72 0.54 5.35 19.09
CA GLY A 72 1.71 5.85 19.81
C GLY A 72 2.95 6.04 18.95
N HIS A 73 2.85 5.89 17.62
CA HIS A 73 3.97 6.03 16.71
C HIS A 73 3.94 7.37 15.98
N PRO A 74 4.97 8.22 16.11
CA PRO A 74 5.08 9.40 15.29
C PRO A 74 5.35 8.99 13.83
N LEU A 75 4.73 9.71 12.89
CA LEU A 75 4.98 9.48 11.48
C LEU A 75 6.23 10.24 11.02
N GLY A 76 7.10 9.60 10.24
CA GLY A 76 8.20 10.28 9.56
C GLY A 76 7.76 10.80 8.20
N TYR A 77 8.17 10.06 7.17
CA TYR A 77 7.77 10.27 5.79
C TYR A 77 6.26 10.09 5.62
N ILE A 78 5.60 11.03 4.93
CA ILE A 78 4.19 10.93 4.54
C ILE A 78 4.03 11.42 3.10
N GLU A 79 3.25 10.69 2.31
CA GLU A 79 2.80 11.08 0.98
C GLU A 79 1.31 10.79 0.86
N GLN A 80 0.55 11.70 0.23
CA GLN A 80 -0.84 11.41 -0.09
C GLN A 80 -0.90 10.35 -1.19
N LEU A 81 -1.74 9.35 -1.00
CA LEU A 81 -2.05 8.33 -2.00
C LEU A 81 -3.21 8.82 -2.87
N TYR A 82 -4.40 8.27 -2.66
CA TYR A 82 -5.60 8.55 -3.43
C TYR A 82 -6.75 8.99 -2.52
N THR A 83 -7.74 9.63 -3.13
CA THR A 83 -9.02 9.96 -2.50
C THR A 83 -10.08 8.99 -3.03
N PHE A 84 -10.73 8.27 -2.12
CA PHE A 84 -11.78 7.30 -2.38
C PHE A 84 -13.14 7.92 -2.04
N GLY A 85 -14.10 7.81 -2.94
CA GLY A 85 -15.45 8.37 -2.74
C GLY A 85 -16.56 7.45 -3.27
N ASP A 86 -16.27 6.16 -3.40
CA ASP A 86 -17.15 5.17 -4.00
C ASP A 86 -18.45 5.04 -3.20
N ARG A 87 -19.57 4.94 -3.93
CA ARG A 87 -20.95 4.90 -3.37
C ARG A 87 -21.20 3.70 -2.48
N ASP A 88 -20.44 2.63 -2.66
CA ASP A 88 -20.61 1.35 -1.96
C ASP A 88 -20.03 1.37 -0.52
N ARG A 89 -19.46 2.50 -0.10
CA ARG A 89 -19.06 2.78 1.30
C ARG A 89 -20.23 3.14 2.22
N ILE A 90 -21.47 3.00 1.78
CA ILE A 90 -22.64 3.16 2.63
C ILE A 90 -22.65 2.01 3.64
N ILE A 91 -22.17 2.28 4.86
CA ILE A 91 -22.44 1.44 6.03
C ILE A 91 -23.97 1.30 6.09
N ALA A 92 -24.46 0.07 6.03
CA ALA A 92 -25.88 -0.24 6.02
C ALA A 92 -26.62 0.59 7.10
N GLY A 93 -27.50 1.48 6.65
CA GLY A 93 -28.33 2.33 7.53
C GLY A 93 -27.96 3.82 7.60
N ARG A 94 -26.90 4.30 6.93
CA ARG A 94 -26.62 5.76 6.84
C ARG A 94 -26.60 6.26 5.39
N GLU A 95 -27.50 7.18 5.02
CA GLU A 95 -27.44 7.93 3.75
C GLU A 95 -26.25 8.95 3.73
N GLN A 96 -25.06 8.55 4.18
CA GLN A 96 -23.87 9.40 4.27
C GLN A 96 -22.88 9.04 3.16
N ARG A 97 -22.36 10.05 2.47
CA ARG A 97 -21.21 9.87 1.57
C ARG A 97 -19.95 10.04 2.40
N ASN A 98 -19.14 9.00 2.48
CA ASN A 98 -17.83 9.06 3.12
C ASN A 98 -16.74 9.22 2.03
N ILE A 99 -15.94 10.27 2.12
CA ILE A 99 -14.75 10.49 1.31
C ILE A 99 -13.55 10.11 2.16
N SER A 100 -12.78 9.10 1.75
CA SER A 100 -11.52 8.78 2.41
C SER A 100 -10.33 9.31 1.66
N ILE A 101 -9.51 10.09 2.34
CA ILE A 101 -8.24 10.59 1.84
C ILE A 101 -7.15 9.72 2.46
N SER A 102 -6.50 8.94 1.62
CA SER A 102 -5.49 7.97 2.05
C SER A 102 -4.07 8.51 1.91
N TYR A 103 -3.19 8.04 2.80
CA TYR A 103 -1.78 8.41 2.85
C TYR A 103 -0.91 7.18 3.03
N LEU A 104 0.27 7.22 2.44
CA LEU A 104 1.36 6.28 2.71
C LEU A 104 2.31 6.96 3.68
N ALA A 105 2.56 6.32 4.80
CA ALA A 105 3.57 6.73 5.76
C ALA A 105 4.61 5.63 5.91
N LEU A 106 5.88 6.01 6.02
CA LEU A 106 6.98 5.06 6.21
C LEU A 106 7.62 5.31 7.57
N THR A 107 7.90 4.23 8.28
CA THR A 107 8.61 4.26 9.56
C THR A 107 9.69 3.19 9.62
N ARG A 108 10.68 3.44 10.45
CA ARG A 108 11.85 2.59 10.60
C ARG A 108 11.57 1.41 11.51
N GLN A 109 12.36 0.35 11.33
CA GLN A 109 12.27 -0.87 12.13
C GLN A 109 12.42 -0.62 13.64
N ASP A 110 13.32 0.26 14.05
CA ASP A 110 13.58 0.60 15.46
C ASP A 110 12.40 1.35 16.12
N ALA A 111 11.55 2.00 15.33
CA ALA A 111 10.33 2.63 15.79
C ALA A 111 9.15 1.64 15.93
N MET A 112 9.32 0.36 15.57
CA MET A 112 8.29 -0.68 15.70
C MET A 112 8.15 -1.18 17.15
N THR A 113 7.81 -0.29 18.07
CA THR A 113 7.50 -0.66 19.46
C THR A 113 6.19 -1.44 19.54
N ALA A 114 6.15 -2.51 20.32
CA ALA A 114 4.92 -3.23 20.57
C ALA A 114 3.95 -2.35 21.40
N SER A 115 2.71 -2.22 20.94
CA SER A 115 1.64 -1.52 21.64
C SER A 115 0.49 -2.49 21.90
N ARG A 116 -0.23 -2.32 23.01
CA ARG A 116 -1.47 -3.07 23.27
C ARG A 116 -2.61 -2.67 22.32
N LYS A 117 -2.53 -1.48 21.70
CA LYS A 117 -3.59 -0.89 20.88
C LYS A 117 -3.40 -1.12 19.37
N SER A 118 -2.18 -1.42 18.93
CA SER A 118 -1.82 -1.59 17.53
C SER A 118 -0.98 -2.85 17.32
N ARG A 119 -0.98 -3.37 16.09
CA ARG A 119 -0.24 -4.57 15.70
C ARG A 119 0.47 -4.34 14.37
N TRP A 120 1.75 -4.70 14.34
CA TRP A 120 2.49 -4.85 13.09
C TRP A 120 2.15 -6.21 12.48
N ARG A 121 1.70 -6.20 11.24
CA ARG A 121 1.28 -7.39 10.49
C ARG A 121 2.08 -7.47 9.21
N SER A 122 2.53 -8.66 8.83
CA SER A 122 3.11 -8.85 7.50
C SER A 122 2.04 -8.48 6.48
N TRP A 123 2.37 -7.66 5.48
CA TRP A 123 1.38 -7.38 4.45
C TRP A 123 1.03 -8.63 3.62
N TYR A 124 1.84 -9.69 3.71
CA TYR A 124 1.61 -10.96 3.02
C TYR A 124 0.54 -11.80 3.70
N ASP A 125 0.20 -11.50 4.96
CA ASP A 125 -0.99 -12.07 5.60
C ASP A 125 -2.27 -11.62 4.87
N TYR A 126 -2.27 -10.40 4.32
CA TYR A 126 -3.37 -9.86 3.51
C TYR A 126 -3.20 -10.14 2.02
N PHE A 127 -2.01 -10.48 1.53
CA PHE A 127 -1.77 -10.75 0.11
C PHE A 127 -0.83 -11.96 -0.05
N PRO A 128 -1.27 -13.18 0.30
CA PRO A 128 -0.41 -14.37 0.35
C PRO A 128 0.16 -14.77 -1.01
N TRP A 129 -0.43 -14.29 -2.11
CA TRP A 129 0.05 -14.50 -3.47
C TRP A 129 1.16 -13.53 -3.91
N GLU A 130 1.60 -12.59 -3.06
CA GLU A 130 2.56 -11.54 -3.43
C GLU A 130 4.02 -11.84 -3.08
N ASP A 131 4.31 -12.85 -2.24
CA ASP A 131 5.69 -13.17 -1.81
C ASP A 131 6.29 -14.33 -2.60
N HIS A 132 7.07 -14.01 -3.64
CA HIS A 132 7.74 -14.99 -4.49
C HIS A 132 9.17 -15.34 -4.02
N ARG A 133 9.60 -14.87 -2.84
CA ARG A 133 10.99 -15.05 -2.39
C ARG A 133 11.33 -16.51 -2.08
N ALA A 134 10.32 -17.30 -1.69
CA ALA A 134 10.45 -18.73 -1.41
C ALA A 134 10.04 -19.63 -2.61
N GLY A 135 9.79 -19.04 -3.79
CA GLY A 135 9.23 -19.75 -4.94
C GLY A 135 7.82 -19.24 -5.29
N VAL A 136 7.07 -20.01 -6.06
CA VAL A 136 5.70 -19.65 -6.44
C VAL A 136 4.76 -19.87 -5.24
N PRO A 137 4.00 -18.85 -4.78
CA PRO A 137 3.06 -19.02 -3.67
C PRO A 137 1.99 -20.08 -3.94
N GLU A 138 1.71 -20.93 -2.96
CA GLU A 138 0.68 -21.99 -3.05
C GLU A 138 -0.71 -21.44 -3.38
N ALA A 139 -1.01 -20.23 -2.90
CA ALA A 139 -2.27 -19.54 -3.16
C ALA A 139 -2.54 -19.34 -4.67
N LEU A 140 -1.49 -19.20 -5.49
CA LEU A 140 -1.64 -18.85 -6.90
C LEU A 140 -2.31 -19.94 -7.73
N ASP A 141 -2.09 -21.21 -7.44
CA ASP A 141 -2.68 -22.30 -8.22
C ASP A 141 -4.20 -22.35 -8.05
N LEU A 142 -4.69 -22.16 -6.83
CA LEU A 142 -6.12 -22.09 -6.56
C LEU A 142 -6.73 -20.83 -7.19
N LEU A 143 -6.12 -19.66 -6.98
CA LEU A 143 -6.59 -18.40 -7.56
C LEU A 143 -6.62 -18.45 -9.08
N ARG A 144 -5.62 -19.06 -9.73
CA ARG A 144 -5.58 -19.27 -11.18
C ARG A 144 -6.77 -20.07 -11.67
N ARG A 145 -7.07 -21.22 -11.04
CA ARG A 145 -8.22 -22.06 -11.42
C ARG A 145 -9.55 -21.30 -11.25
N ARG A 146 -9.69 -20.57 -10.14
CA ARG A 146 -10.90 -19.76 -9.85
C ARG A 146 -11.08 -18.62 -10.84
N LEU A 147 -10.02 -17.87 -11.14
CA LEU A 147 -10.05 -16.77 -12.12
C LEU A 147 -10.34 -17.25 -13.54
N VAL A 148 -9.79 -18.40 -13.95
CA VAL A 148 -10.12 -19.00 -15.26
C VAL A 148 -11.60 -19.40 -15.31
N THR A 149 -12.15 -19.92 -14.21
CA THR A 149 -13.57 -20.28 -14.11
C THR A 149 -14.46 -19.03 -14.18
N TRP A 150 -14.13 -18.00 -13.40
CA TRP A 150 -14.81 -16.70 -13.43
C TRP A 150 -14.76 -16.04 -14.82
N ALA A 151 -13.61 -16.10 -15.51
CA ALA A 151 -13.47 -15.57 -16.86
C ALA A 151 -14.37 -16.32 -17.87
N LYS A 152 -14.51 -17.64 -17.75
CA LYS A 152 -15.41 -18.44 -18.60
C LYS A 152 -16.90 -18.14 -18.34
N GLY A 153 -17.26 -17.72 -17.13
CA GLY A 153 -18.63 -17.36 -16.76
C GLY A 153 -19.14 -16.04 -17.33
N ALA A 154 -18.33 -15.30 -18.11
CA ALA A 154 -18.78 -14.04 -18.71
C ALA A 154 -19.81 -14.26 -19.84
N GLU A 155 -20.76 -13.33 -19.95
CA GLU A 155 -21.94 -13.42 -20.81
C GLU A 155 -21.60 -13.68 -22.30
N ASN A 156 -20.60 -12.96 -22.81
CA ASN A 156 -20.23 -13.01 -24.23
C ASN A 156 -18.74 -13.29 -24.45
N ALA A 157 -18.38 -13.68 -25.68
CA ALA A 157 -17.01 -14.09 -26.02
C ALA A 157 -15.98 -12.97 -25.86
N ALA A 158 -16.37 -11.70 -26.08
CA ALA A 158 -15.48 -10.56 -25.88
C ALA A 158 -15.15 -10.38 -24.38
N ALA A 159 -16.17 -10.39 -23.52
CA ALA A 159 -16.02 -10.31 -22.07
C ALA A 159 -15.19 -11.49 -21.52
N ARG A 160 -15.40 -12.71 -22.03
CA ARG A 160 -14.58 -13.89 -21.65
C ARG A 160 -13.11 -13.69 -21.97
N ARG A 161 -12.79 -13.14 -23.16
CA ARG A 161 -11.41 -12.84 -23.57
C ARG A 161 -10.80 -11.73 -22.71
N GLU A 162 -11.54 -10.66 -22.46
CA GLU A 162 -11.09 -9.54 -21.64
C GLU A 162 -10.78 -9.97 -20.20
N ARG A 163 -11.70 -10.68 -19.54
CA ARG A 163 -11.50 -11.21 -18.18
C ARG A 163 -10.27 -12.12 -18.11
N ARG A 164 -10.12 -13.04 -19.08
CA ARG A 164 -8.95 -13.93 -19.16
C ARG A 164 -7.66 -13.13 -19.34
N GLN A 165 -7.65 -12.13 -20.22
CA GLN A 165 -6.48 -11.29 -20.47
C GLN A 165 -6.07 -10.51 -19.22
N ARG A 166 -7.03 -9.87 -18.53
CA ARG A 166 -6.80 -9.17 -17.27
C ARG A 166 -6.22 -10.11 -16.20
N ALA A 167 -6.80 -11.30 -16.05
CA ALA A 167 -6.28 -12.32 -15.13
C ALA A 167 -4.86 -12.76 -15.48
N ALA A 168 -4.58 -13.04 -16.75
CA ALA A 168 -3.26 -13.44 -17.20
C ALA A 168 -2.20 -12.35 -16.97
N ILE A 169 -2.54 -11.08 -17.21
CA ILE A 169 -1.64 -9.95 -16.97
C ILE A 169 -1.39 -9.78 -15.46
N ALA A 170 -2.45 -9.72 -14.66
CA ALA A 170 -2.32 -9.47 -13.22
C ALA A 170 -1.57 -10.60 -12.52
N PHE A 171 -1.93 -11.86 -12.78
CA PHE A 171 -1.40 -13.02 -12.07
C PHE A 171 -0.32 -13.80 -12.84
N ALA A 172 0.20 -13.22 -13.92
CA ALA A 172 1.30 -13.79 -14.71
C ALA A 172 1.03 -15.23 -15.19
N PHE A 173 -0.13 -15.43 -15.83
CA PHE A 173 -0.44 -16.69 -16.53
C PHE A 173 0.09 -16.64 -17.97
N ASP A 174 0.06 -17.79 -18.66
CA ASP A 174 0.43 -17.91 -20.08
C ASP A 174 1.86 -17.35 -20.36
N ASP A 175 2.84 -17.83 -19.59
CA ASP A 175 4.28 -17.47 -19.68
C ASP A 175 4.63 -15.97 -19.52
N ARG A 176 3.72 -15.20 -18.93
CA ARG A 176 3.96 -13.79 -18.62
C ARG A 176 4.89 -13.62 -17.42
N PRO A 177 5.72 -12.57 -17.38
CA PRO A 177 6.53 -12.26 -16.20
C PRO A 177 5.66 -11.71 -15.06
N TRP A 178 6.01 -12.03 -13.82
CA TRP A 178 5.40 -11.43 -12.64
C TRP A 178 5.75 -9.94 -12.56
N ASN A 179 4.75 -9.07 -12.43
CA ASN A 179 4.94 -7.64 -12.20
C ASN A 179 4.45 -7.24 -10.81
N GLU A 180 5.39 -6.98 -9.91
CA GLU A 180 5.17 -6.60 -8.51
C GLU A 180 4.34 -5.32 -8.34
N GLU A 181 4.25 -4.46 -9.35
CA GLU A 181 3.46 -3.21 -9.28
C GLU A 181 1.95 -3.45 -9.42
N LEU A 182 1.52 -4.65 -9.84
CA LEU A 182 0.12 -4.96 -10.11
C LEU A 182 -0.68 -5.38 -8.86
N THR A 183 -0.21 -5.05 -7.65
CA THR A 183 -0.86 -5.46 -6.39
C THR A 183 -2.31 -4.98 -6.30
N LEU A 184 -2.58 -3.71 -6.64
CA LEU A 184 -3.94 -3.17 -6.65
C LEU A 184 -4.80 -3.88 -7.69
N GLN A 185 -4.30 -4.05 -8.91
CA GLN A 185 -5.03 -4.67 -10.01
C GLN A 185 -5.39 -6.13 -9.70
N ARG A 186 -4.50 -6.87 -9.01
CA ARG A 186 -4.81 -8.22 -8.53
C ARG A 186 -5.92 -8.20 -7.49
N TYR A 187 -5.82 -7.33 -6.48
CA TYR A 187 -6.87 -7.21 -5.47
C TYR A 187 -8.22 -6.86 -6.11
N GLU A 188 -8.27 -5.88 -7.00
CA GLU A 188 -9.50 -5.46 -7.68
C GLU A 188 -10.08 -6.59 -8.56
N LEU A 189 -9.23 -7.40 -9.20
CA LEU A 189 -9.69 -8.55 -9.97
C LEU A 189 -10.28 -9.64 -9.07
N LEU A 190 -9.67 -9.91 -7.91
CA LEU A 190 -10.21 -10.87 -6.96
C LEU A 190 -11.53 -10.38 -6.34
N TYR A 191 -11.63 -9.08 -6.08
CA TYR A 191 -12.87 -8.46 -5.64
C TYR A 191 -13.98 -8.59 -6.70
N GLU A 192 -13.71 -8.25 -7.96
CA GLU A 192 -14.65 -8.40 -9.09
C GLU A 192 -15.08 -9.86 -9.29
N ALA A 193 -14.18 -10.81 -9.00
CA ALA A 193 -14.44 -12.23 -9.09
C ALA A 193 -15.12 -12.85 -7.87
N ALA A 194 -15.44 -12.05 -6.83
CA ALA A 194 -15.94 -12.52 -5.54
C ALA A 194 -15.05 -13.61 -4.91
N LEU A 195 -13.73 -13.43 -4.98
CA LEU A 195 -12.70 -14.35 -4.46
C LEU A 195 -12.02 -13.83 -3.18
N VAL A 196 -12.54 -12.77 -2.59
CA VAL A 196 -12.13 -12.20 -1.30
C VAL A 196 -13.36 -11.91 -0.45
N GLU A 197 -13.24 -12.04 0.86
CA GLU A 197 -14.35 -11.88 1.82
C GLU A 197 -15.04 -10.51 1.67
N GLU A 198 -14.29 -9.45 1.39
CA GLU A 198 -14.81 -8.10 1.20
C GLU A 198 -15.80 -7.97 0.03
N ALA A 199 -15.75 -8.88 -0.95
CA ALA A 199 -16.67 -8.93 -2.08
C ALA A 199 -17.92 -9.80 -1.81
N GLY A 200 -18.11 -10.26 -0.56
CA GLY A 200 -19.18 -11.17 -0.19
C GLY A 200 -18.90 -12.63 -0.52
N ALA A 201 -17.63 -12.99 -0.74
CA ALA A 201 -17.25 -14.40 -0.82
C ALA A 201 -17.62 -15.10 0.49
N GLU A 202 -18.36 -16.21 0.39
CA GLU A 202 -18.65 -17.00 1.59
C GLU A 202 -17.35 -17.52 2.20
N PRO A 203 -17.26 -17.66 3.54
CA PRO A 203 -16.15 -18.32 4.20
C PRO A 203 -16.03 -19.77 3.68
N GLU A 204 -15.22 -19.97 2.65
CA GLU A 204 -14.98 -21.29 2.07
C GLU A 204 -14.08 -22.13 3.00
N ALA A 205 -13.96 -23.43 2.70
CA ALA A 205 -13.06 -24.33 3.39
C ALA A 205 -11.63 -23.76 3.53
N ALA A 206 -10.91 -24.18 4.57
CA ALA A 206 -9.60 -23.63 4.95
C ALA A 206 -8.60 -23.37 3.79
N PRO A 207 -8.47 -24.21 2.74
CA PRO A 207 -7.55 -23.93 1.63
C PRO A 207 -7.89 -22.65 0.84
N ALA A 208 -9.17 -22.33 0.69
CA ALA A 208 -9.62 -21.15 -0.04
C ALA A 208 -9.48 -19.87 0.79
N ALA A 209 -9.84 -19.93 2.08
CA ALA A 209 -9.64 -18.83 3.01
C ALA A 209 -8.15 -18.44 3.13
N PHE A 210 -7.25 -19.42 3.11
CA PHE A 210 -5.81 -19.17 3.08
C PHE A 210 -5.37 -18.49 1.76
N ALA A 211 -5.84 -18.99 0.62
CA ALA A 211 -5.49 -18.42 -0.67
C ALA A 211 -6.02 -16.98 -0.87
N SER A 212 -7.18 -16.66 -0.29
CA SER A 212 -7.78 -15.34 -0.34
C SER A 212 -7.18 -14.35 0.65
N GLY A 213 -6.28 -14.75 1.56
CA GLY A 213 -5.66 -13.88 2.56
C GLY A 213 -6.63 -13.33 3.62
N ARG A 214 -6.09 -12.60 4.60
CA ARG A 214 -6.87 -11.95 5.66
C ARG A 214 -7.71 -10.80 5.10
N ALA A 215 -8.94 -10.68 5.57
CA ALA A 215 -9.80 -9.54 5.29
C ALA A 215 -9.44 -8.32 6.15
N MET A 216 -9.81 -7.12 5.68
CA MET A 216 -9.81 -5.89 6.48
C MET A 216 -11.20 -5.25 6.48
N VAL A 217 -11.42 -4.31 7.41
CA VAL A 217 -12.67 -3.54 7.47
C VAL A 217 -12.86 -2.69 6.20
N ALA A 218 -14.10 -2.66 5.70
CA ALA A 218 -14.51 -1.86 4.55
C ALA A 218 -13.58 -2.07 3.35
N ASP A 219 -12.98 -1.01 2.81
CA ASP A 219 -12.03 -1.07 1.69
C ASP A 219 -10.58 -0.82 2.14
N HIS A 220 -10.26 -0.98 3.42
CA HIS A 220 -8.91 -0.76 3.94
C HIS A 220 -7.90 -1.68 3.26
N ARG A 221 -8.30 -2.89 2.86
CA ARG A 221 -7.44 -3.80 2.09
C ARG A 221 -7.14 -3.29 0.68
N ARG A 222 -8.10 -2.63 0.01
CA ARG A 222 -7.87 -1.95 -1.26
C ARG A 222 -6.90 -0.77 -1.12
N ILE A 223 -7.06 0.02 -0.05
CA ILE A 223 -6.16 1.13 0.29
C ILE A 223 -4.74 0.62 0.55
N LEU A 224 -4.62 -0.49 1.29
CA LEU A 224 -3.34 -1.14 1.50
C LEU A 224 -2.72 -1.61 0.17
N ALA A 225 -3.46 -2.30 -0.69
CA ALA A 225 -2.99 -2.71 -2.01
C ALA A 225 -2.50 -1.52 -2.86
N THR A 226 -3.19 -0.38 -2.75
CA THR A 226 -2.79 0.89 -3.39
C THR A 226 -1.46 1.40 -2.85
N GLY A 227 -1.31 1.42 -1.51
CA GLY A 227 -0.07 1.82 -0.85
C GLY A 227 1.13 0.92 -1.22
N ILE A 228 0.90 -0.40 -1.29
CA ILE A 228 1.92 -1.38 -1.71
C ILE A 228 2.35 -1.13 -3.15
N ALA A 229 1.40 -1.03 -4.09
CA ALA A 229 1.68 -0.77 -5.50
C ALA A 229 2.47 0.53 -5.64
N ARG A 230 2.04 1.61 -4.97
CA ARG A 230 2.73 2.91 -5.00
C ARG A 230 4.16 2.80 -4.45
N LEU A 231 4.35 2.15 -3.30
CA LEU A 231 5.67 2.00 -2.70
C LEU A 231 6.60 1.19 -3.62
N ARG A 232 6.12 0.09 -4.19
CA ARG A 232 6.88 -0.77 -5.12
C ARG A 232 7.29 -0.05 -6.39
N SER A 233 6.41 0.74 -7.00
CA SER A 233 6.81 1.60 -8.13
C SER A 233 7.84 2.63 -7.66
N LYS A 234 7.62 3.27 -6.51
CA LYS A 234 8.45 4.38 -6.02
C LYS A 234 9.89 3.98 -5.69
N ILE A 235 10.11 2.82 -5.08
CA ILE A 235 11.47 2.33 -4.75
C ILE A 235 12.33 2.05 -5.99
N LYS A 236 11.75 1.94 -7.19
CA LYS A 236 12.51 1.74 -8.43
C LYS A 236 13.22 2.99 -8.92
N TYR A 237 12.69 4.17 -8.61
CA TYR A 237 13.16 5.44 -9.16
C TYR A 237 13.45 6.52 -8.11
N ARG A 238 13.09 6.30 -6.84
CA ARG A 238 13.44 7.19 -5.72
C ARG A 238 14.07 6.38 -4.59
N PRO A 239 15.02 6.97 -3.84
CA PRO A 239 15.66 6.35 -2.69
C PRO A 239 14.73 6.35 -1.44
N VAL A 240 13.42 6.11 -1.61
CA VAL A 240 12.44 6.14 -0.52
C VAL A 240 12.60 4.96 0.45
N VAL A 241 13.26 3.87 0.02
CA VAL A 241 13.55 2.71 0.88
C VAL A 241 14.35 3.09 2.13
N PHE A 242 15.18 4.15 2.08
CA PHE A 242 15.96 4.56 3.25
C PHE A 242 15.13 5.17 4.38
N GLU A 243 13.87 5.55 4.12
CA GLU A 243 12.92 5.95 5.17
C GLU A 243 12.49 4.75 6.05
N LEU A 244 12.65 3.52 5.54
CA LEU A 244 12.37 2.26 6.25
C LEU A 244 13.62 1.69 6.94
N MET A 245 14.81 2.17 6.58
CA MET A 245 16.09 1.67 7.09
C MET A 245 16.49 2.35 8.39
N ARG A 246 17.24 1.63 9.23
CA ARG A 246 17.96 2.21 10.39
C ARG A 246 18.92 3.32 9.94
N PRO A 247 19.38 4.22 10.83
CA PRO A 247 20.37 5.25 10.49
C PRO A 247 21.67 4.70 9.90
N THR A 248 22.08 3.51 10.33
CA THR A 248 23.21 2.75 9.78
C THR A 248 22.77 1.33 9.46
N PHE A 249 23.26 0.79 8.35
CA PHE A 249 22.89 -0.55 7.87
C PHE A 249 23.98 -1.15 6.98
N THR A 250 23.96 -2.47 6.85
CA THR A 250 24.77 -3.20 5.86
C THR A 250 24.07 -3.22 4.50
N LEU A 251 24.83 -3.38 3.41
CA LEU A 251 24.23 -3.58 2.07
C LEU A 251 23.33 -4.83 2.00
N LEU A 252 23.60 -5.84 2.83
CA LEU A 252 22.75 -7.03 2.91
C LEU A 252 21.39 -6.71 3.53
N GLN A 253 21.35 -5.90 4.59
CA GLN A 253 20.09 -5.44 5.20
C GLN A 253 19.29 -4.58 4.21
N LEU A 254 19.96 -3.68 3.49
CA LEU A 254 19.29 -2.89 2.45
C LEU A 254 18.72 -3.78 1.34
N GLN A 255 19.50 -4.74 0.83
CA GLN A 255 19.04 -5.69 -0.18
C GLN A 255 17.80 -6.45 0.32
N ARG A 256 17.85 -7.02 1.53
CA ARG A 256 16.75 -7.76 2.14
C ARG A 256 15.49 -6.91 2.29
N ALA A 257 15.64 -5.63 2.64
CA ALA A 257 14.51 -4.71 2.73
C ALA A 257 13.86 -4.46 1.36
N VAL A 258 14.65 -4.25 0.31
CA VAL A 258 14.11 -4.10 -1.05
C VAL A 258 13.45 -5.40 -1.54
N GLU A 259 14.06 -6.56 -1.28
CA GLU A 259 13.49 -7.87 -1.61
C GLU A 259 12.17 -8.11 -0.87
N ALA A 260 12.12 -7.78 0.42
CA ALA A 260 10.93 -7.84 1.25
C ALA A 260 9.82 -6.94 0.69
N LEU A 261 10.11 -5.70 0.29
CA LEU A 261 9.11 -4.81 -0.32
C LEU A 261 8.67 -5.29 -1.70
N ALA A 262 9.58 -5.82 -2.51
CA ALA A 262 9.30 -6.27 -3.88
C ALA A 262 8.59 -7.64 -3.93
N GLY A 263 8.71 -8.45 -2.87
CA GLY A 263 8.24 -9.84 -2.86
C GLY A 263 9.01 -10.75 -3.83
N ARG A 264 10.28 -10.45 -4.09
CA ARG A 264 11.15 -11.27 -4.93
C ARG A 264 12.61 -11.11 -4.55
N LEU A 265 13.42 -12.12 -4.88
CA LEU A 265 14.86 -12.04 -4.72
C LEU A 265 15.46 -11.13 -5.79
N ILE A 266 16.52 -10.42 -5.42
CA ILE A 266 17.24 -9.48 -6.28
C ILE A 266 18.65 -10.03 -6.51
N ASN A 267 19.15 -9.83 -7.74
CA ASN A 267 20.53 -10.19 -8.05
C ASN A 267 21.51 -9.32 -7.26
N LYS A 268 22.23 -9.94 -6.32
CA LYS A 268 23.15 -9.28 -5.39
C LYS A 268 24.26 -8.46 -6.07
N PRO A 269 24.98 -8.96 -7.10
CA PRO A 269 25.95 -8.15 -7.86
C PRO A 269 25.33 -6.90 -8.49
N ASN A 270 24.19 -7.04 -9.16
CA ASN A 270 23.52 -5.91 -9.82
C ASN A 270 23.05 -4.87 -8.80
N PHE A 271 22.52 -5.32 -7.66
CA PHE A 271 22.08 -4.45 -6.58
C PHE A 271 23.21 -3.59 -6.02
N ARG A 272 24.35 -4.22 -5.70
CA ARG A 272 25.53 -3.50 -5.19
C ARG A 272 26.03 -2.46 -6.17
N ARG A 273 26.17 -2.86 -7.44
CA ARG A 273 26.58 -1.97 -8.52
C ARG A 273 25.63 -0.76 -8.63
N LEU A 274 24.32 -0.97 -8.56
CA LEU A 274 23.33 0.11 -8.64
C LEU A 274 23.45 1.09 -7.47
N VAL A 275 23.59 0.58 -6.24
CA VAL A 275 23.73 1.42 -5.04
C VAL A 275 25.01 2.25 -5.07
N GLU A 276 26.12 1.67 -5.52
CA GLU A 276 27.42 2.33 -5.66
C GLU A 276 27.41 3.37 -6.79
N GLN A 277 26.89 3.02 -7.98
CA GLN A 277 26.85 3.91 -9.15
C GLN A 277 25.96 5.14 -8.94
N GLN A 278 24.88 4.99 -8.19
CA GLN A 278 23.98 6.09 -7.85
C GLN A 278 24.44 6.88 -6.62
N GLU A 279 25.58 6.51 -6.03
CA GLU A 279 26.16 7.12 -4.83
C GLU A 279 25.15 7.28 -3.67
N LEU A 280 24.22 6.33 -3.53
CA LEU A 280 23.12 6.45 -2.57
C LEU A 280 23.58 6.38 -1.12
N VAL A 281 24.75 5.80 -0.89
CA VAL A 281 25.26 5.49 0.45
C VAL A 281 26.71 5.91 0.61
N GLU A 282 27.11 6.14 1.85
CA GLU A 282 28.48 6.40 2.27
C GLU A 282 28.92 5.40 3.35
N GLU A 283 30.18 4.96 3.31
CA GLU A 283 30.74 4.07 4.33
C GLU A 283 30.92 4.82 5.65
N THR A 284 30.57 4.20 6.78
CA THR A 284 30.75 4.82 8.10
C THR A 284 32.12 4.52 8.72
N GLY A 285 32.88 3.58 8.15
CA GLY A 285 34.11 3.03 8.73
C GLY A 285 33.89 1.94 9.78
N GLU A 286 32.64 1.74 10.23
CA GLU A 286 32.28 0.72 11.21
C GLU A 286 31.91 -0.61 10.54
N THR A 287 31.91 -1.69 11.31
CA THR A 287 31.49 -3.02 10.86
C THR A 287 30.53 -3.67 11.84
N SER A 288 29.65 -4.55 11.34
CA SER A 288 28.72 -5.35 12.15
C SER A 288 28.99 -6.84 11.99
N LEU A 289 28.90 -7.57 13.10
CA LEU A 289 28.99 -9.03 13.17
C LEU A 289 27.63 -9.73 13.02
N ASP A 290 26.53 -8.99 12.97
CA ASP A 290 25.15 -9.52 12.98
C ASP A 290 24.80 -10.33 11.72
N THR A 291 25.68 -10.38 10.73
CA THR A 291 25.48 -11.13 9.50
C THR A 291 25.89 -12.61 9.60
N GLY A 292 26.40 -13.06 10.75
CA GLY A 292 26.74 -14.46 11.00
C GLY A 292 27.99 -14.96 10.27
N GLY A 293 28.85 -14.04 9.81
CA GLY A 293 30.08 -14.33 9.05
C GLY A 293 31.13 -13.25 9.23
N ARG A 294 31.93 -12.96 8.18
CA ARG A 294 32.93 -11.87 8.20
C ARG A 294 32.25 -10.54 8.55
N PRO A 295 32.89 -9.67 9.38
CA PRO A 295 32.37 -8.33 9.67
C PRO A 295 31.93 -7.60 8.40
N ALA A 296 30.66 -7.19 8.36
CA ALA A 296 30.07 -6.49 7.24
C ALA A 296 30.20 -4.98 7.46
N LYS A 297 30.65 -4.25 6.43
CA LYS A 297 30.73 -2.78 6.50
C LYS A 297 29.35 -2.16 6.74
N LEU A 298 29.33 -1.13 7.57
CA LEU A 298 28.17 -0.28 7.80
C LEU A 298 28.20 0.94 6.87
N TYR A 299 27.00 1.31 6.42
CA TYR A 299 26.72 2.40 5.52
C TYR A 299 25.64 3.30 6.10
N ARG A 300 25.62 4.55 5.63
CA ARG A 300 24.57 5.54 5.88
C ARG A 300 24.01 6.06 4.56
N PHE A 301 22.73 6.42 4.54
CA PHE A 301 22.12 7.08 3.38
C PHE A 301 22.69 8.49 3.17
N ARG A 302 23.15 8.77 1.94
CA ARG A 302 23.67 10.08 1.53
C ARG A 302 22.50 11.02 1.19
N ARG A 303 22.03 11.79 2.18
CA ARG A 303 20.86 12.68 2.01
C ARG A 303 21.01 13.73 0.91
N ALA A 304 22.24 14.19 0.62
CA ALA A 304 22.53 15.15 -0.45
C ALA A 304 22.09 14.68 -1.85
N VAL A 305 21.87 13.37 -2.05
CA VAL A 305 21.33 12.84 -3.31
C VAL A 305 19.89 13.30 -3.57
N LEU A 306 19.12 13.60 -2.51
CA LEU A 306 17.74 14.09 -2.66
C LEU A 306 17.69 15.48 -3.32
N ASP A 307 18.68 16.33 -3.04
CA ASP A 307 18.78 17.67 -3.63
C ASP A 307 19.13 17.61 -5.13
N ASN A 308 19.83 16.54 -5.54
CA ASN A 308 20.26 16.29 -6.91
C ASN A 308 19.26 15.41 -7.71
N SER A 309 18.02 15.25 -7.26
CA SER A 309 17.01 14.35 -7.87
C SER A 309 16.69 14.61 -9.36
N ALA A 310 17.18 15.69 -9.96
CA ALA A 310 17.16 15.89 -11.42
C ALA A 310 18.14 14.98 -12.19
N VAL A 311 19.09 14.35 -11.50
CA VAL A 311 20.16 13.51 -12.07
C VAL A 311 19.80 12.02 -12.05
N VAL A 312 18.84 11.62 -11.21
CA VAL A 312 18.40 10.22 -11.08
C VAL A 312 17.35 9.89 -12.14
N LEU A 313 17.83 9.69 -13.37
CA LEU A 313 17.17 9.05 -14.53
C LEU A 313 16.28 9.91 -15.44
N GLY A 314 16.74 10.09 -16.68
CA GLY A 314 15.98 9.55 -17.81
C GLY A 314 14.99 10.44 -18.56
N THR A 315 14.93 11.74 -18.31
CA THR A 315 14.56 12.79 -19.28
C THR A 315 14.82 14.11 -18.57
N LYS A 316 15.97 14.75 -18.81
CA LYS A 316 16.09 16.17 -18.48
C LYS A 316 15.00 16.88 -19.27
N LEU A 317 14.15 17.67 -18.61
CA LEU A 317 13.33 18.65 -19.30
C LEU A 317 14.28 19.47 -20.20
N PRO A 318 14.01 19.60 -21.51
CA PRO A 318 14.80 20.48 -22.35
C PRO A 318 14.88 21.84 -21.69
N LEU A 319 16.07 22.45 -21.69
CA LEU A 319 16.29 23.78 -21.13
C LEU A 319 15.18 24.71 -21.63
N ALA A 320 14.47 25.35 -20.70
CA ALA A 320 13.49 26.37 -21.04
C ALA A 320 14.22 27.47 -21.81
N ARG A 321 13.65 27.90 -22.95
CA ARG A 321 14.20 29.04 -23.69
C ARG A 321 14.13 30.27 -22.80
N ALA A 322 15.27 30.95 -22.67
CA ALA A 322 15.35 32.31 -22.16
C ALA A 322 14.56 33.27 -23.06
#